data_AF-A0A2M8PLK0-F1
#
_entry.id   AF-A0A2M8PLK0-F1
#
_cell.length_a   1.000
_cell.length_b   1.000
_cell.length_c   1.000
_cell.angle_alpha   90.00
_cell.angle_beta   90.00
_cell.angle_gamma   90.00
#
_symmetry.space_group_name_H-M   'P 1'
#
loop_
_entity.id
_entity.type
_entity.pdbx_description
1 polymer ?
#
loop_
_entity_poly.entity_id
_entity_poly.type
_entity_poly.pdbx_seq_one_letter_code
_entity_poly.pdbx_strand_id
1 'polypeptide(L)'
;HERDLIQRAYSRAEKAHEGQKRKSGEPYFTHCVAVAHILAEMNLDAETLAAALLHDVLEDTDVTIEELREEFNDTIAAMVDGVTKLKKLPFSSQPVKGARNP
;
A
#
# COMPACT_ATOMS: atom_id res chain seq x y z
N HIS A 1 10.25 19.04 -2.42
CA HIS A 1 10.84 17.82 -1.86
C HIS A 1 9.75 16.83 -1.46
N GLU A 2 8.94 17.09 -0.44
CA GLU A 2 7.89 16.13 0.00
C GLU A 2 6.67 16.05 -0.93
N ARG A 3 6.14 17.20 -1.37
CA ARG A 3 5.00 17.22 -2.31
C ARG A 3 5.31 16.55 -3.66
N ASP A 4 6.55 16.66 -4.12
CA ASP A 4 7.00 16.04 -5.37
C ASP A 4 6.99 14.50 -5.25
N LEU A 5 7.48 13.98 -4.13
CA LEU A 5 7.44 12.55 -3.81
C LEU A 5 6.02 12.00 -3.85
N ILE A 6 5.08 12.68 -3.18
CA ILE A 6 3.67 12.27 -3.13
C ILE A 6 3.04 12.35 -4.52
N GLN A 7 3.32 13.41 -5.29
CA GLN A 7 2.79 13.57 -6.64
C GLN A 7 3.28 12.47 -7.58
N ARG A 8 4.56 12.09 -7.47
CA ARG A 8 5.13 10.98 -8.25
C ARG A 8 4.51 9.65 -7.86
N ALA A 9 4.33 9.39 -6.56
CA ALA A 9 3.66 8.19 -6.07
C ALA A 9 2.21 8.10 -6.55
N TYR A 10 1.49 9.22 -6.51
CA TYR A 10 0.13 9.34 -7.03
C TYR A 10 0.08 8.96 -8.51
N SER A 11 0.90 9.59 -9.35
CA SER A 11 0.92 9.34 -10.79
C SER A 11 1.36 7.92 -11.13
N ARG A 12 2.28 7.35 -10.35
CA ARG A 12 2.72 5.96 -10.53
C ARG A 12 1.61 4.97 -10.18
N ALA A 13 0.92 5.16 -9.06
CA ALA A 13 -0.20 4.32 -8.66
C ALA A 13 -1.40 4.45 -9.62
N GLU A 14 -1.73 5.66 -10.06
CA GLU A 14 -2.80 5.91 -11.05
C GLU A 14 -2.52 5.17 -12.35
N LYS A 15 -1.28 5.26 -12.85
CA LYS A 15 -0.85 4.56 -14.07
C LYS A 15 -0.82 3.05 -13.89
N ALA A 16 -0.34 2.55 -12.75
CA ALA A 16 -0.26 1.11 -12.49
C ALA A 16 -1.65 0.46 -12.42
N HIS A 17 -2.63 1.16 -11.85
CA HIS A 17 -4.02 0.71 -11.74
C HIS A 17 -4.92 1.21 -12.88
N GLU A 18 -4.34 1.71 -13.99
CA GLU A 18 -5.12 2.21 -15.12
C GLU A 18 -6.01 1.10 -15.70
N GLY A 19 -7.29 1.40 -15.90
CA GLY A 19 -8.27 0.43 -16.38
C GLY A 19 -8.75 -0.58 -15.34
N GLN A 20 -8.13 -0.65 -14.15
CA GLN A 20 -8.57 -1.53 -13.07
C GLN A 20 -9.78 -0.94 -12.33
N LYS A 21 -10.77 -1.79 -12.05
CA LYS A 21 -11.99 -1.42 -11.34
C LYS A 21 -12.20 -2.28 -10.11
N ARG A 22 -12.74 -1.68 -9.05
CA ARG A 22 -13.23 -2.43 -7.88
C ARG A 22 -14.52 -3.17 -8.24
N LYS A 23 -14.94 -4.08 -7.35
CA LYS A 23 -16.23 -4.79 -7.47
C LYS A 23 -17.44 -3.85 -7.51
N SER A 24 -17.31 -2.63 -6.96
CA SER A 24 -18.34 -1.58 -7.03
C SER A 24 -18.44 -0.91 -8.41
N GLY A 25 -17.45 -1.09 -9.29
CA GLY A 25 -17.36 -0.44 -10.60
C GLY A 25 -16.52 0.85 -10.63
N GLU A 26 -16.08 1.34 -9.48
CA GLU A 26 -15.22 2.51 -9.35
C GLU A 26 -13.75 2.19 -9.72
N PRO A 27 -12.95 3.16 -10.17
CA PRO A 27 -11.52 2.96 -10.43
C PRO A 27 -10.80 2.44 -9.18
N TYR A 28 -9.95 1.43 -9.32
CA TYR A 28 -9.23 0.83 -8.17
C TYR A 28 -8.42 1.87 -7.40
N PHE A 29 -7.78 2.77 -8.14
CA PHE A 29 -6.95 3.85 -7.64
C PHE A 29 -7.61 4.75 -6.57
N THR A 30 -8.95 4.91 -6.59
CA THR A 30 -9.64 5.70 -5.55
C THR A 30 -9.46 5.12 -4.16
N HIS A 31 -9.25 3.81 -4.04
CA HIS A 31 -8.91 3.16 -2.78
C HIS A 31 -7.58 3.65 -2.22
N CYS A 32 -6.53 3.66 -3.05
CA CYS A 32 -5.19 4.05 -2.65
C CYS A 32 -5.18 5.51 -2.18
N VAL A 33 -5.90 6.38 -2.89
CA VAL A 33 -6.06 7.79 -2.52
C VAL A 33 -6.81 7.94 -1.18
N ALA A 34 -7.88 7.18 -0.96
CA ALA A 34 -8.63 7.25 0.30
C ALA A 34 -7.77 6.85 1.52
N VAL A 35 -6.97 5.78 1.39
CA VAL A 35 -6.04 5.35 2.45
C VAL A 35 -4.98 6.42 2.71
N ALA A 36 -4.35 6.96 1.66
CA ALA A 36 -3.37 8.03 1.79
C ALA A 36 -3.97 9.30 2.41
N HIS A 37 -5.24 9.62 2.12
CA HIS A 37 -5.93 10.76 2.71
C HIS A 37 -6.09 10.62 4.22
N ILE A 38 -6.52 9.45 4.71
CA ILE A 38 -6.63 9.17 6.15
C ILE A 38 -5.28 9.35 6.85
N LEU A 39 -4.21 8.83 6.26
CA LEU A 39 -2.86 8.95 6.83
C LEU A 39 -2.35 10.40 6.80
N ALA A 40 -2.77 11.19 5.81
CA ALA A 40 -2.46 12.62 5.74
C ALA A 40 -3.20 13.40 6.84
N GLU A 41 -4.45 13.04 7.15
CA GLU A 41 -5.19 13.60 8.29
C GLU A 41 -4.54 13.25 9.64
N MET A 42 -3.87 12.10 9.72
CA MET A 42 -3.04 11.72 10.86
C MET A 42 -1.67 12.42 10.90
N ASN A 43 -1.38 13.28 9.92
CA ASN A 43 -0.17 14.09 9.82
C ASN A 43 1.12 13.25 9.80
N LEU A 44 1.05 12.08 9.13
CA LEU A 44 2.21 11.22 8.88
C LEU A 44 3.14 11.79 7.81
N ASP A 45 4.37 11.29 7.77
CA ASP A 45 5.42 11.76 6.87
C ASP A 45 5.15 11.40 5.40
N ALA A 46 5.83 12.10 4.49
CA ALA A 46 5.64 11.96 3.05
C ALA A 46 6.00 10.57 2.50
N GLU A 47 6.95 9.86 3.11
CA GLU A 47 7.31 8.51 2.68
C GLU A 47 6.20 7.51 3.04
N THR A 48 5.60 7.67 4.21
CA THR A 48 4.41 6.90 4.63
C THR A 48 3.23 7.14 3.68
N LEU A 49 2.97 8.39 3.29
CA LEU A 49 1.92 8.72 2.32
C LEU A 49 2.20 8.14 0.93
N ALA A 50 3.45 8.20 0.47
CA ALA A 50 3.86 7.61 -0.79
C ALA A 50 3.70 6.08 -0.78
N ALA A 51 4.13 5.40 0.29
CA ALA A 51 3.94 3.97 0.44
C ALA A 51 2.45 3.58 0.49
N ALA A 52 1.59 4.39 1.11
CA ALA A 52 0.16 4.14 1.13
C ALA A 52 -0.49 4.23 -0.25
N LEU A 53 -0.07 5.20 -1.08
CA LEU A 53 -0.52 5.30 -2.48
C LEU A 53 -0.09 4.08 -3.31
N LEU A 54 1.10 3.55 -3.02
CA LEU A 54 1.72 2.45 -3.77
C LEU A 54 1.43 1.06 -3.18
N HIS A 55 0.72 0.95 -2.06
CA HIS A 55 0.75 -0.26 -1.23
C HIS A 55 0.25 -1.55 -1.92
N ASP A 56 -0.55 -1.41 -2.98
CA ASP A 56 -1.15 -2.52 -3.75
C ASP A 56 -0.47 -2.77 -5.10
N VAL A 57 0.48 -1.92 -5.53
CA VAL A 57 1.05 -2.02 -6.88
C VAL A 57 1.82 -3.33 -7.09
N LEU A 58 2.45 -3.87 -6.04
CA LEU A 58 3.15 -5.16 -6.11
C LEU A 58 2.22 -6.38 -6.13
N GLU A 59 0.96 -6.22 -5.72
CA GLU A 59 -0.01 -7.32 -5.65
C GLU A 59 -0.93 -7.36 -6.87
N ASP A 60 -1.34 -6.19 -7.33
CA ASP A 60 -2.43 -6.03 -8.29
C ASP A 60 -1.97 -5.59 -9.69
N THR A 61 -0.67 -5.35 -9.89
CA THR A 61 -0.09 -4.85 -11.14
C THR A 61 1.24 -5.54 -11.47
N ASP A 62 1.80 -5.29 -12.65
CA ASP A 62 3.10 -5.83 -13.07
C ASP A 62 4.31 -5.08 -12.50
N VAL A 63 4.09 -4.09 -11.62
CA VAL A 63 5.17 -3.31 -11.00
C VAL A 63 6.02 -4.19 -10.09
N THR A 64 7.33 -4.11 -10.25
CA THR A 64 8.30 -4.84 -9.45
C THR A 64 8.83 -4.01 -8.28
N ILE A 65 9.34 -4.71 -7.25
CA ILE A 65 9.99 -4.07 -6.10
C ILE A 65 11.27 -3.32 -6.51
N GLU A 66 11.96 -3.80 -7.55
CA GLU A 66 13.17 -3.16 -8.08
C GLU A 66 12.83 -1.81 -8.73
N GLU A 67 11.76 -1.75 -9.54
CA GLU A 67 11.26 -0.48 -10.08
C GLU A 67 10.92 0.53 -8.98
N LEU A 68 10.27 0.10 -7.90
CA LEU A 68 9.94 1.00 -6.79
C LEU A 68 11.20 1.53 -6.08
N ARG A 69 12.23 0.70 -5.92
CA ARG A 69 13.52 1.12 -5.33
C ARG A 69 14.22 2.15 -6.19
N GLU A 70 14.23 1.95 -7.51
CA GLU A 70 14.85 2.86 -8.46
C GLU A 70 14.08 4.18 -8.58
N GLU A 71 12.75 4.13 -8.59
CA GLU A 71 11.91 5.31 -8.73
C GLU A 71 11.85 6.16 -7.45
N PHE A 72 11.78 5.55 -6.26
CA PHE A 72 11.51 6.26 -5.01
C PHE A 72 12.69 6.22 -4.04
N ASN A 73 12.90 5.07 -3.39
CA ASN A 73 14.04 4.73 -2.54
C ASN A 73 13.81 3.34 -1.91
N ASP A 74 14.81 2.83 -1.18
CA ASP A 74 14.69 1.54 -0.47
C ASP A 74 13.66 1.57 0.68
N THR A 75 13.50 2.71 1.36
CA THR A 75 12.55 2.86 2.47
C THR A 75 11.11 2.62 2.03
N ILE A 76 10.67 3.29 0.96
CA ILE A 76 9.31 3.18 0.40
C ILE A 76 9.09 1.78 -0.16
N ALA A 77 10.08 1.24 -0.88
CA ALA A 77 10.03 -0.12 -1.39
C ALA A 77 9.84 -1.14 -0.25
N ALA A 78 10.61 -1.02 0.83
CA ALA A 78 10.50 -1.89 1.99
C ALA A 78 9.14 -1.76 2.71
N MET A 79 8.58 -0.56 2.81
CA MET A 79 7.24 -0.35 3.36
C MET A 79 6.17 -1.03 2.53
N VAL A 80 6.19 -0.86 1.20
CA VAL A 80 5.21 -1.47 0.28
C VAL A 80 5.31 -3.00 0.32
N ASP A 81 6.53 -3.54 0.26
CA ASP A 81 6.78 -4.98 0.38
C ASP A 81 6.32 -5.55 1.73
N GLY A 82 6.55 -4.81 2.82
CA GLY A 82 6.09 -5.17 4.16
C GLY A 82 4.56 -5.29 4.23
N VAL A 83 3.83 -4.29 3.74
CA VAL A 83 2.35 -4.28 3.74
C VAL A 83 1.79 -5.39 2.84
N THR A 84 2.38 -5.59 1.66
CA THR A 84 2.04 -6.68 0.73
C THR A 84 2.19 -8.04 1.40
N LYS A 85 3.31 -8.29 2.11
CA LYS A 85 3.55 -9.55 2.82
C LYS A 85 2.58 -9.76 3.97
N LEU A 86 2.24 -8.70 4.72
CA LEU A 86 1.27 -8.78 5.82
C LEU A 86 -0.12 -9.21 5.33
N LYS A 87 -0.55 -8.75 4.14
CA LYS A 87 -1.81 -9.21 3.51
C LYS A 87 -1.80 -10.68 3.13
N LYS A 88 -0.63 -11.22 2.75
CA LYS A 88 -0.44 -12.63 2.37
C LYS A 88 -0.27 -13.58 3.54
N LEU A 89 -0.07 -13.09 4.75
CA LEU A 89 -0.01 -13.96 5.93
C LEU A 89 -1.38 -14.61 6.14
N PRO A 90 -1.46 -15.95 6.21
CA PRO A 90 -2.70 -16.58 6.60
C PRO A 90 -3.02 -16.08 8.01
N PHE A 91 -4.14 -15.38 8.18
CA PHE A 91 -4.70 -15.10 9.49
C PHE A 91 -5.03 -16.46 10.12
N SER A 92 -4.04 -17.03 10.80
CA SER A 92 -4.19 -18.13 11.72
C SER A 92 -5.04 -17.58 12.87
N SER A 93 -6.36 -17.65 12.72
CA SER A 93 -7.29 -17.68 13.84
C SER A 93 -7.06 -18.99 14.58
N GLN A 94 -5.90 -19.16 15.21
CA GLN A 94 -5.78 -20.15 16.26
C GLN A 94 -6.44 -19.54 17.49
N PRO A 95 -7.61 -20.03 17.94
CA PRO A 95 -8.06 -19.68 19.27
C PRO A 95 -6.96 -20.14 20.24
N VAL A 96 -6.44 -19.19 21.02
CA VAL A 96 -5.55 -19.48 22.14
C VAL A 96 -6.25 -20.50 23.03
N LYS A 97 -5.88 -21.77 22.89
CA LYS A 97 -6.41 -22.84 23.74
C LYS A 97 -5.64 -22.79 25.06
N GLY A 98 -6.05 -21.86 25.91
CA GLY A 98 -5.52 -21.68 27.24
C GLY A 98 -6.64 -21.50 28.26
N ALA A 99 -6.54 -22.26 29.34
CA ALA A 99 -7.31 -22.17 30.58
C ALA A 99 -8.74 -22.74 30.58
N ARG A 100 -8.83 -24.04 30.88
CA ARG A 100 -9.88 -24.51 31.79
C ARG A 100 -9.26 -25.44 32.83
N ASN A 101 -9.04 -24.86 34.02
CA ASN A 101 -8.85 -25.53 35.30
C ASN A 101 -10.13 -26.33 35.60
N PRO A 102 -10.03 -27.58 36.07
CA PRO A 102 -10.15 -27.83 37.51
C PRO A 102 -9.11 -28.80 38.09
#